data_AF-A0A7Z9G9S3-F1
#
_entry.id   AF-A0A7Z9G9S3-F1
#
_cell.length_a   1.000
_cell.length_b   1.000
_cell.length_c   1.000
_cell.angle_alpha   90.00
_cell.angle_beta   90.00
_cell.angle_gamma   90.00
#
_symmetry.space_group_name_H-M   'P 1'
#
loop_
_entity.id
_entity.type
_entity.pdbx_description
1 polymer ?
#
loop_
_entity_poly.entity_id
_entity_poly.type
_entity_poly.pdbx_seq_one_letter_code
_entity_poly.pdbx_strand_id
1 'polypeptide(L)'
;MRLFIVILLLVLAGTTPSIASERIESPHFLFVYQDGKKAMAAELARRSETVLKQVCATLGNKADEVGQINVAIYHGADAFNQALAQWGARVEWAAGIAIPSQNQILLRIDAQTRFNIHDIFRHEVSHIALHNAVGGHRIPRWFNEGIAVHQAGERILERWRRTAEASLSDGLIPFETLKTGFPANGLRADLAYAQSTAFVSYLIKLHSWQAIRVLLKHVRNGSGFDASVRRVFGRSLVNLEREWRLEVDRRASWIPFLTGTGILWIIISGLFVLSWAVNRHRTRLRLQAMDEPELDDEYA
;
A
#
# COMPACT_ATOMS: atom_id res chain seq x y z
N MET A 1 51.78 38.76 -37.38
CA MET A 1 51.52 39.00 -35.94
C MET A 1 50.01 39.20 -35.74
N ARG A 2 49.25 38.11 -35.53
CA ARG A 2 47.88 38.11 -34.99
C ARG A 2 47.74 36.81 -34.20
N LEU A 3 47.75 36.95 -32.87
CA LEU A 3 47.72 35.88 -31.89
C LEU A 3 46.27 35.36 -31.80
N PHE A 4 46.02 34.11 -32.19
CA PHE A 4 44.75 33.43 -31.89
C PHE A 4 44.84 32.86 -30.49
N ILE A 5 44.10 33.46 -29.54
CA ILE A 5 43.88 32.90 -28.21
C ILE A 5 42.81 31.83 -28.35
N VAL A 6 43.20 30.57 -28.21
CA VAL A 6 42.28 29.45 -28.03
C VAL A 6 41.81 29.48 -26.58
N ILE A 7 40.57 29.93 -26.36
CA ILE A 7 39.91 29.79 -25.06
C ILE A 7 39.46 28.34 -24.94
N LEU A 8 40.25 27.55 -24.22
CA LEU A 8 39.89 26.20 -23.80
C LEU A 8 38.82 26.33 -22.69
N LEU A 9 37.55 26.23 -23.08
CA LEU A 9 36.44 26.09 -22.14
C LEU A 9 36.55 24.72 -21.47
N LEU A 10 37.21 24.70 -20.30
CA LEU A 10 37.12 23.62 -19.33
C LEU A 10 35.66 23.53 -18.88
N VAL A 11 34.91 22.62 -19.50
CA VAL A 11 33.67 22.12 -18.93
C VAL A 11 34.07 21.43 -17.63
N LEU A 12 33.85 22.11 -16.51
CA LEU A 12 33.83 21.48 -15.18
C LEU A 12 32.71 20.44 -15.22
N ALA A 13 33.07 19.21 -15.61
CA ALA A 13 32.29 18.04 -15.32
C ALA A 13 32.14 18.01 -13.79
N GLY A 14 30.93 18.29 -13.30
CA GLY A 14 30.59 18.07 -11.91
C GLY A 14 30.92 16.61 -11.62
N THR A 15 31.93 16.39 -10.77
CA THR A 15 32.34 15.07 -10.33
C THR A 15 31.24 14.53 -9.44
N THR A 16 30.25 13.85 -10.03
CA THR A 16 29.47 12.86 -9.29
C THR A 16 30.48 11.95 -8.60
N PRO A 17 30.39 11.72 -7.29
CA PRO A 17 31.27 10.75 -6.64
C PRO A 17 31.10 9.42 -7.37
N SER A 18 32.13 9.05 -8.13
CA SER A 18 32.18 7.79 -8.85
C SER A 18 32.40 6.70 -7.82
N ILE A 19 31.30 6.28 -7.20
CA ILE A 19 31.23 4.98 -6.54
C ILE A 19 31.50 3.97 -7.65
N ALA A 20 32.51 3.13 -7.48
CA ALA A 20 32.66 1.91 -8.28
C ALA A 20 31.36 1.12 -8.11
N SER A 21 30.45 1.29 -9.05
CA SER A 21 29.10 0.78 -8.95
C SER A 21 29.00 -0.40 -9.89
N GLU A 22 28.98 -1.59 -9.31
CA GLU A 22 28.63 -2.79 -10.05
C GLU A 22 27.21 -2.66 -10.59
N ARG A 23 26.95 -3.37 -11.69
CA ARG A 23 25.68 -3.30 -12.42
C ARG A 23 25.11 -4.68 -12.66
N ILE A 24 23.78 -4.77 -12.60
CA ILE A 24 23.02 -5.95 -13.04
C ILE A 24 21.96 -5.46 -14.00
N GLU A 25 21.91 -6.06 -15.19
CA GLU A 25 20.94 -5.73 -16.23
C GLU A 25 19.88 -6.82 -16.37
N SER A 26 18.66 -6.40 -16.67
CA SER A 26 17.57 -7.21 -17.16
C SER A 26 16.89 -6.47 -18.33
N PRO A 27 15.98 -7.13 -19.08
CA PRO A 27 15.34 -6.51 -20.25
C PRO A 27 14.79 -5.09 -20.02
N HIS A 28 14.15 -4.85 -18.87
CA HIS A 28 13.56 -3.56 -18.53
C HIS A 28 14.23 -2.83 -17.37
N PHE A 29 15.32 -3.37 -16.80
CA PHE A 29 15.95 -2.76 -15.63
C PHE A 29 17.47 -2.67 -15.74
N LEU A 30 18.00 -1.57 -15.24
CA LEU A 30 19.42 -1.40 -14.95
C LEU A 30 19.58 -1.15 -13.44
N PHE A 31 20.11 -2.14 -12.72
CA PHE A 31 20.43 -2.02 -11.31
C PHE A 31 21.86 -1.52 -11.14
N VAL A 32 22.02 -0.41 -10.43
CA VAL A 32 23.31 0.18 -10.03
C VAL A 32 23.38 0.14 -8.51
N TYR A 33 24.41 -0.48 -7.94
CA TYR A 33 24.48 -0.69 -6.49
C TYR A 33 25.88 -0.46 -5.91
N GLN A 34 25.92 -0.08 -4.63
CA GLN A 34 27.16 0.05 -3.86
C GLN A 34 27.73 -1.33 -3.46
N ASP A 35 29.04 -1.39 -3.23
CA ASP A 35 29.74 -2.60 -2.76
C ASP A 35 29.03 -3.26 -1.57
N GLY A 36 28.98 -4.59 -1.57
CA GLY A 36 28.28 -5.38 -0.54
C GLY A 36 26.76 -5.48 -0.71
N LYS A 37 26.16 -4.90 -1.77
CA LYS A 37 24.72 -5.05 -2.08
C LYS A 37 24.39 -6.00 -3.23
N LYS A 38 25.39 -6.62 -3.84
CA LYS A 38 25.24 -7.57 -4.95
C LYS A 38 24.17 -8.63 -4.73
N ALA A 39 24.15 -9.27 -3.57
CA ALA A 39 23.18 -10.32 -3.26
C ALA A 39 21.73 -9.82 -3.31
N MET A 40 21.46 -8.64 -2.73
CA MET A 40 20.13 -8.04 -2.74
C MET A 40 19.77 -7.48 -4.12
N ALA A 41 20.71 -6.82 -4.80
CA ALA A 41 20.51 -6.33 -6.17
C ALA A 41 20.17 -7.49 -7.12
N ALA A 42 20.88 -8.61 -7.02
CA ALA A 42 20.60 -9.81 -7.80
C ALA A 42 19.24 -10.43 -7.48
N GLU A 43 18.81 -10.41 -6.21
CA GLU A 43 17.48 -10.90 -5.82
C GLU A 43 16.35 -10.01 -6.35
N LEU A 44 16.50 -8.68 -6.31
CA LEU A 44 15.56 -7.75 -6.93
C LEU A 44 15.53 -7.93 -8.45
N ALA A 45 16.70 -8.01 -9.10
CA ALA A 45 16.82 -8.21 -10.54
C ALA A 45 16.12 -9.49 -11.01
N ARG A 46 16.29 -10.62 -10.30
CA ARG A 46 15.62 -11.89 -10.61
C ARG A 46 14.09 -11.78 -10.67
N ARG A 47 13.50 -10.92 -9.84
CA ARG A 47 12.03 -10.75 -9.74
C ARG A 47 11.51 -9.57 -10.55
N SER A 48 12.37 -8.65 -10.95
CA SER A 48 12.03 -7.34 -11.50
C SER A 48 11.09 -7.41 -12.71
N GLU A 49 11.39 -8.26 -13.67
CA GLU A 49 10.58 -8.47 -14.88
C GLU A 49 9.17 -8.97 -14.56
N THR A 50 9.05 -9.92 -13.62
CA THR A 50 7.75 -10.45 -13.19
C THR A 50 6.95 -9.36 -12.46
N VAL A 51 7.60 -8.58 -11.60
CA VAL A 51 6.97 -7.45 -10.89
C VAL A 51 6.43 -6.44 -11.89
N LEU A 52 7.25 -6.00 -12.85
CA LEU A 52 6.84 -5.02 -13.87
C LEU A 52 5.67 -5.54 -14.70
N LYS A 53 5.74 -6.78 -15.18
CA LYS A 53 4.65 -7.40 -15.96
C LYS A 53 3.34 -7.46 -15.18
N GLN A 54 3.38 -7.86 -13.90
CA GLN A 54 2.19 -7.94 -13.05
C GLN A 54 1.58 -6.57 -12.78
N VAL A 55 2.42 -5.59 -12.43
CA VAL A 55 2.01 -4.20 -12.21
C VAL A 55 1.35 -3.64 -13.47
N CYS A 56 2.04 -3.74 -14.62
CA CYS A 56 1.53 -3.20 -15.88
C CYS A 56 0.23 -3.88 -16.32
N ALA A 57 0.15 -5.21 -16.16
CA ALA A 57 -1.04 -5.97 -16.52
C ALA A 57 -2.30 -5.43 -15.82
N THR A 58 -2.22 -5.03 -14.55
CA THR A 58 -3.40 -4.46 -13.85
C THR A 58 -3.77 -3.07 -14.36
N LEU A 59 -2.79 -2.24 -14.73
CA LEU A 59 -2.96 -0.86 -15.24
C LEU A 59 -3.32 -0.80 -16.73
N GLY A 60 -3.17 -1.92 -17.46
CA GLY A 60 -3.52 -2.01 -18.87
C GLY A 60 -2.46 -1.50 -19.84
N ASN A 61 -1.24 -1.26 -19.37
CA ASN A 61 -0.06 -0.99 -20.21
C ASN A 61 0.79 -2.26 -20.38
N LYS A 62 1.72 -2.22 -21.34
CA LYS A 62 2.72 -3.29 -21.54
C LYS A 62 4.04 -2.88 -20.91
N ALA A 63 4.81 -3.85 -20.40
CA ALA A 63 6.13 -3.60 -19.82
C ALA A 63 7.06 -2.86 -20.81
N ASP A 64 7.06 -3.29 -22.06
CA ASP A 64 7.87 -2.71 -23.14
C ASP A 64 7.54 -1.21 -23.42
N GLU A 65 6.33 -0.75 -23.08
CA GLU A 65 5.92 0.65 -23.23
C GLU A 65 6.47 1.54 -22.12
N VAL A 66 6.89 0.97 -20.98
CA VAL A 66 7.48 1.71 -19.85
C VAL A 66 8.93 2.10 -20.15
N GLY A 67 9.63 1.30 -20.95
CA GLY A 67 11.05 1.48 -21.25
C GLY A 67 11.96 0.97 -20.13
N GLN A 68 13.25 1.26 -20.24
CA GLN A 68 14.25 0.86 -19.23
C GLN A 68 14.08 1.68 -17.94
N ILE A 69 14.07 0.98 -16.80
CA ILE A 69 13.97 1.52 -15.45
C ILE A 69 15.33 1.42 -14.76
N ASN A 70 15.88 2.56 -14.36
CA ASN A 70 17.13 2.64 -13.62
C ASN A 70 16.85 2.49 -12.12
N VAL A 71 17.52 1.55 -11.46
CA VAL A 71 17.36 1.28 -10.03
C VAL A 71 18.69 1.48 -9.32
N ALA A 72 18.80 2.55 -8.54
CA ALA A 72 19.98 2.85 -7.75
C ALA A 72 19.79 2.37 -6.31
N ILE A 73 20.71 1.56 -5.80
CA ILE A 73 20.63 0.95 -4.47
C ILE A 73 21.74 1.51 -3.57
N TYR A 74 21.32 2.14 -2.48
CA TYR A 74 22.19 2.82 -1.52
C TYR A 74 22.19 2.12 -0.16
N HIS A 75 23.34 2.19 0.52
CA HIS A 75 23.47 1.77 1.90
C HIS A 75 23.23 2.94 2.86
N GLY A 76 22.27 2.77 3.78
CA GLY A 76 22.00 3.75 4.83
C GLY A 76 21.33 5.02 4.32
N ALA A 77 20.92 5.88 5.26
CA ALA A 77 20.14 7.09 4.95
C ALA A 77 21.00 8.19 4.31
N ASP A 78 22.28 8.31 4.67
CA ASP A 78 23.12 9.43 4.24
C ASP A 78 23.38 9.39 2.73
N ALA A 79 23.86 8.26 2.21
CA ALA A 79 24.10 8.08 0.78
C ALA A 79 22.81 8.21 -0.05
N PHE A 80 21.70 7.67 0.47
CA PHE A 80 20.38 7.80 -0.15
C PHE A 80 19.92 9.25 -0.22
N ASN A 81 19.99 9.99 0.89
CA ASN A 81 19.57 11.39 0.95
C ASN A 81 20.48 12.31 0.11
N GLN A 82 21.78 12.03 0.06
CA GLN A 82 22.72 12.76 -0.79
C GLN A 82 22.40 12.56 -2.27
N ALA A 83 22.10 11.33 -2.69
CA ALA A 83 21.66 11.06 -4.05
C ALA A 83 20.33 11.76 -4.34
N LEU A 84 19.35 11.64 -3.45
CA LEU A 84 18.03 12.24 -3.61
C LEU A 84 18.07 13.77 -3.78
N ALA A 85 19.04 14.44 -3.16
CA ALA A 85 19.22 15.89 -3.28
C ALA A 85 19.43 16.36 -4.74
N GLN A 86 19.92 15.50 -5.64
CA GLN A 86 20.06 15.82 -7.07
C GLN A 86 18.71 16.13 -7.75
N TRP A 87 17.62 15.63 -7.18
CA TRP A 87 16.24 15.87 -7.64
C TRP A 87 15.50 16.92 -6.81
N GLY A 88 16.21 17.68 -5.96
CA GLY A 88 15.63 18.73 -5.12
C GLY A 88 14.67 18.22 -4.04
N ALA A 89 14.69 16.91 -3.75
CA ALA A 89 13.85 16.27 -2.75
C ALA A 89 14.66 15.95 -1.49
N ARG A 90 14.03 16.05 -0.33
CA ARG A 90 14.54 15.55 0.95
C ARG A 90 13.42 14.82 1.67
N VAL A 91 13.52 13.50 1.74
CA VAL A 91 12.54 12.66 2.43
C VAL A 91 13.26 11.80 3.44
N GLU A 92 13.29 12.23 4.69
CA GLU A 92 14.09 11.59 5.75
C GLU A 92 13.63 10.17 6.08
N TRP A 93 12.36 9.85 5.82
CA TRP A 93 11.75 8.57 6.18
C TRP A 93 11.59 7.59 5.00
N ALA A 94 11.87 8.00 3.76
CA ALA A 94 11.64 7.14 2.60
C ALA A 94 12.65 5.99 2.53
N ALA A 95 12.13 4.77 2.37
CA ALA A 95 12.92 3.56 2.12
C ALA A 95 13.10 3.30 0.61
N GLY A 96 12.24 3.88 -0.21
CA GLY A 96 12.29 3.88 -1.66
C GLY A 96 11.68 5.17 -2.20
N ILE A 97 12.09 5.57 -3.39
CA ILE A 97 11.50 6.69 -4.12
C ILE A 97 11.62 6.48 -5.62
N ALA A 98 10.48 6.57 -6.30
CA ALA A 98 10.39 6.65 -7.74
C ALA A 98 10.42 8.12 -8.21
N ILE A 99 11.12 8.35 -9.31
CA ILE A 99 11.13 9.58 -10.09
C ILE A 99 10.59 9.22 -11.47
N PRO A 100 9.25 9.20 -11.64
CA PRO A 100 8.63 8.54 -12.79
C PRO A 100 8.95 9.18 -14.14
N SER A 101 9.14 10.50 -14.17
CA SER A 101 9.50 11.22 -15.40
C SER A 101 10.90 10.87 -15.93
N GLN A 102 11.72 10.18 -15.15
CA GLN A 102 13.07 9.75 -15.51
C GLN A 102 13.23 8.23 -15.50
N ASN A 103 12.14 7.47 -15.29
CA ASN A 103 12.20 6.02 -15.08
C ASN A 103 13.26 5.61 -14.04
N GLN A 104 13.41 6.41 -12.98
CA GLN A 104 14.44 6.21 -11.97
C GLN A 104 13.80 5.78 -10.65
N ILE A 105 14.37 4.78 -10.00
CA ILE A 105 14.04 4.33 -8.65
C ILE A 105 15.31 4.42 -7.81
N LEU A 106 15.20 4.96 -6.60
CA LEU A 106 16.23 4.89 -5.58
C LEU A 106 15.72 4.03 -4.44
N LEU A 107 16.54 3.09 -3.98
CA LEU A 107 16.23 2.22 -2.85
C LEU A 107 17.29 2.39 -1.76
N ARG A 108 16.82 2.49 -0.52
CA ARG A 108 17.66 2.43 0.67
C ARG A 108 17.60 1.01 1.24
N ILE A 109 18.76 0.41 1.50
CA ILE A 109 18.85 -0.87 2.20
C ILE A 109 19.61 -0.71 3.51
N ASP A 110 18.88 -0.97 4.58
CA ASP A 110 19.31 -1.04 5.97
C ASP A 110 18.66 -2.26 6.68
N ALA A 111 18.97 -2.44 7.97
CA ALA A 111 18.47 -3.58 8.74
C ALA A 111 16.94 -3.64 8.87
N GLN A 112 16.25 -2.49 8.75
CA GLN A 112 14.80 -2.38 8.90
C GLN A 112 14.08 -2.62 7.56
N THR A 113 14.61 -2.05 6.49
CA THR A 113 14.04 -2.10 5.13
C THR A 113 14.31 -3.42 4.40
N ARG A 114 15.31 -4.20 4.82
CA ARG A 114 15.65 -5.48 4.16
C ARG A 114 14.49 -6.48 4.13
N PHE A 115 13.59 -6.45 5.12
CA PHE A 115 12.51 -7.43 5.26
C PHE A 115 11.31 -7.13 4.36
N ASN A 116 11.13 -5.88 3.95
CA ASN A 116 10.02 -5.44 3.10
C ASN A 116 10.50 -4.81 1.78
N ILE A 117 11.78 -5.00 1.41
CA ILE A 117 12.37 -4.40 0.22
C ILE A 117 11.66 -4.81 -1.07
N HIS A 118 11.08 -6.01 -1.13
CA HIS A 118 10.30 -6.46 -2.27
C HIS A 118 8.98 -5.70 -2.42
N ASP A 119 8.32 -5.40 -1.31
CA ASP A 119 7.08 -4.63 -1.29
C ASP A 119 7.37 -3.18 -1.66
N ILE A 120 8.43 -2.60 -1.07
CA ILE A 120 8.92 -1.26 -1.43
C ILE A 120 9.28 -1.20 -2.92
N PHE A 121 10.03 -2.16 -3.44
CA PHE A 121 10.39 -2.16 -4.86
C PHE A 121 9.15 -2.26 -5.76
N ARG A 122 8.18 -3.12 -5.42
CA ARG A 122 6.92 -3.21 -6.16
C ARG A 122 6.11 -1.92 -6.10
N HIS A 123 6.10 -1.25 -4.95
CA HIS A 123 5.51 0.07 -4.76
C HIS A 123 6.16 1.10 -5.70
N GLU A 124 7.49 1.18 -5.73
CA GLU A 124 8.18 2.14 -6.60
C GLU A 124 7.99 1.81 -8.09
N VAL A 125 7.97 0.54 -8.48
CA VAL A 125 7.64 0.12 -9.87
C VAL A 125 6.22 0.52 -10.24
N SER A 126 5.27 0.49 -9.30
CA SER A 126 3.90 0.96 -9.50
C SER A 126 3.87 2.43 -9.93
N HIS A 127 4.62 3.30 -9.24
CA HIS A 127 4.70 4.72 -9.58
C HIS A 127 5.21 4.95 -11.01
N ILE A 128 6.25 4.21 -11.44
CA ILE A 128 6.77 4.28 -12.81
C ILE A 128 5.71 3.83 -13.82
N ALA A 129 5.11 2.66 -13.60
CA ALA A 129 4.12 2.10 -14.52
C ALA A 129 2.84 2.95 -14.59
N LEU A 130 2.40 3.53 -13.47
CA LEU A 130 1.23 4.39 -13.42
C LEU A 130 1.47 5.71 -14.14
N HIS A 131 2.65 6.32 -13.97
CA HIS A 131 3.03 7.52 -14.72
C HIS A 131 3.02 7.27 -16.24
N ASN A 132 3.53 6.11 -16.68
CA ASN A 132 3.44 5.69 -18.06
C ASN A 132 1.99 5.48 -18.53
N ALA A 133 1.17 4.80 -17.71
CA ALA A 133 -0.23 4.52 -18.05
C ALA A 133 -1.07 5.79 -18.26
N VAL A 134 -0.76 6.88 -17.55
CA VAL A 134 -1.40 8.20 -17.72
C VAL A 134 -0.66 9.12 -18.70
N GLY A 135 0.36 8.63 -19.39
CA GLY A 135 1.15 9.41 -20.35
C GLY A 135 1.79 10.65 -19.74
N GLY A 136 2.24 10.56 -18.48
CA GLY A 136 2.88 11.65 -17.75
C GLY A 136 1.93 12.72 -17.19
N HIS A 137 0.62 12.62 -17.43
CA HIS A 137 -0.36 13.56 -16.89
C HIS A 137 -0.47 13.46 -15.37
N ARG A 138 -0.82 14.58 -14.72
CA ARG A 138 -0.99 14.64 -13.27
C ARG A 138 -2.26 13.92 -12.84
N ILE A 139 -2.14 13.14 -11.78
CA ILE A 139 -3.24 12.49 -11.05
C ILE A 139 -3.17 12.88 -9.58
N PRO A 140 -4.29 12.81 -8.82
CA PRO A 140 -4.28 13.05 -7.39
C PRO A 140 -3.30 12.15 -6.66
N ARG A 141 -2.59 12.71 -5.67
CA ARG A 141 -1.63 11.96 -4.87
C ARG A 141 -2.26 10.77 -4.17
N TRP A 142 -3.43 10.93 -3.57
CA TRP A 142 -4.14 9.79 -2.97
C TRP A 142 -4.38 8.65 -3.95
N PHE A 143 -4.64 8.94 -5.22
CA PHE A 143 -4.89 7.89 -6.20
C PHE A 143 -3.59 7.19 -6.61
N ASN A 144 -2.52 7.96 -6.80
CA ASN A 144 -1.19 7.44 -7.09
C ASN A 144 -0.69 6.49 -5.97
N GLU A 145 -0.64 7.00 -4.74
CA GLU A 145 -0.22 6.24 -3.56
C GLU A 145 -1.15 5.05 -3.28
N GLY A 146 -2.46 5.24 -3.48
CA GLY A 146 -3.45 4.19 -3.26
C GLY A 146 -3.27 2.99 -4.20
N ILE A 147 -2.98 3.24 -5.49
CA ILE A 147 -2.67 2.20 -6.47
C ILE A 147 -1.35 1.51 -6.13
N ALA A 148 -0.31 2.27 -5.79
CA ALA A 148 1.00 1.73 -5.44
C ALA A 148 0.94 0.81 -4.22
N VAL A 149 0.32 1.26 -3.13
CA VAL A 149 0.11 0.45 -1.92
C VAL A 149 -0.77 -0.76 -2.21
N HIS A 150 -1.83 -0.60 -3.01
CA HIS A 150 -2.72 -1.72 -3.35
C HIS A 150 -1.99 -2.81 -4.14
N GLN A 151 -1.19 -2.44 -5.14
CA GLN A 151 -0.40 -3.38 -5.94
C GLN A 151 0.74 -4.01 -5.14
N ALA A 152 1.36 -3.25 -4.23
CA ALA A 152 2.41 -3.75 -3.34
C ALA A 152 1.88 -4.76 -2.31
N GLY A 153 0.58 -4.71 -1.97
CA GLY A 153 -0.02 -5.59 -0.98
C GLY A 153 0.40 -5.26 0.46
N GLU A 154 0.90 -4.05 0.70
CA GLU A 154 1.47 -3.67 1.98
C GLU A 154 0.43 -3.60 3.11
N ARG A 155 0.62 -4.41 4.15
CA ARG A 155 -0.03 -4.24 5.48
C ARG A 155 -1.56 -4.09 5.38
N ILE A 156 -2.20 -4.81 4.44
CA ILE A 156 -3.63 -4.63 4.07
C ILE A 156 -4.55 -4.61 5.30
N LEU A 157 -4.38 -5.58 6.22
CA LEU A 157 -5.21 -5.70 7.42
C LEU A 157 -5.03 -4.52 8.38
N GLU A 158 -3.77 -4.10 8.60
CA GLU A 158 -3.46 -2.98 9.49
C GLU A 158 -3.97 -1.65 8.92
N ARG A 159 -3.82 -1.46 7.60
CA ARG A 159 -4.34 -0.27 6.90
C ARG A 159 -5.88 -0.24 6.92
N TRP A 160 -6.53 -1.38 6.74
CA TRP A 160 -7.99 -1.47 6.91
C TRP A 160 -8.41 -1.09 8.34
N ARG A 161 -7.75 -1.65 9.35
CA ARG A 161 -8.02 -1.34 10.76
C ARG A 161 -7.85 0.15 11.06
N ARG A 162 -6.75 0.76 10.63
CA ARG A 162 -6.50 2.21 10.75
C ARG A 162 -7.61 3.06 10.14
N THR A 163 -8.07 2.66 8.95
CA THR A 163 -9.16 3.36 8.27
C THR A 163 -10.47 3.22 9.03
N ALA A 164 -10.77 2.03 9.57
CA ALA A 164 -11.97 1.77 10.36
C ALA A 164 -11.97 2.55 11.69
N GLU A 165 -10.84 2.59 12.40
CA GLU A 165 -10.66 3.41 13.62
C GLU A 165 -10.86 4.91 13.35
N ALA A 166 -10.32 5.40 12.25
CA ALA A 166 -10.52 6.78 11.83
C ALA A 166 -11.98 7.06 11.45
N SER A 167 -12.68 6.11 10.86
CA SER A 167 -14.13 6.23 10.56
C SER A 167 -14.94 6.41 11.84
N LEU A 168 -14.72 5.55 12.85
CA LEU A 168 -15.44 5.58 14.13
C LEU A 168 -15.20 6.85 14.96
N SER A 169 -14.12 7.57 14.68
CA SER A 169 -13.73 8.80 15.39
C SER A 169 -13.91 10.08 14.55
N ASP A 170 -14.59 9.99 13.40
CA ASP A 170 -14.73 11.08 12.42
C ASP A 170 -13.38 11.71 11.99
N GLY A 171 -12.34 10.89 12.00
CA GLY A 171 -10.95 11.27 11.70
C GLY A 171 -10.54 11.10 10.24
N LEU A 172 -11.41 10.57 9.38
CA LEU A 172 -11.14 10.34 7.96
C LEU A 172 -10.88 11.65 7.21
N ILE A 173 -9.81 11.69 6.41
CA ILE A 173 -9.30 12.90 5.76
C ILE A 173 -10.05 13.14 4.44
N PRO A 174 -10.61 14.34 4.16
CA PRO A 174 -11.25 14.60 2.87
C PRO A 174 -10.30 14.38 1.68
N PHE A 175 -10.71 13.64 0.65
CA PHE A 175 -9.82 13.32 -0.49
C PHE A 175 -9.36 14.55 -1.27
N GLU A 176 -10.14 15.62 -1.25
CA GLU A 176 -9.75 16.92 -1.81
C GLU A 176 -8.43 17.42 -1.20
N THR A 177 -8.24 17.25 0.11
CA THR A 177 -7.02 17.67 0.82
C THR A 177 -5.83 16.76 0.52
N LEU A 178 -6.07 15.56 0.00
CA LEU A 178 -5.05 14.57 -0.36
C LEU A 178 -4.70 14.58 -1.86
N LYS A 179 -5.22 15.54 -2.64
CA LYS A 179 -4.94 15.64 -4.07
C LYS A 179 -3.50 16.04 -4.37
N THR A 180 -2.94 16.98 -3.61
CA THR A 180 -1.62 17.57 -3.89
C THR A 180 -0.51 17.00 -3.02
N GLY A 181 -0.83 16.58 -1.79
CA GLY A 181 0.14 16.17 -0.80
C GLY A 181 -0.50 15.41 0.35
N PHE A 182 0.31 14.71 1.12
CA PHE A 182 -0.10 14.09 2.38
C PHE A 182 0.36 14.94 3.56
N PRO A 183 -0.32 14.85 4.72
CA PRO A 183 0.06 15.59 5.93
C PRO A 183 1.52 15.30 6.34
N ALA A 184 2.21 16.29 6.91
CA ALA A 184 3.57 16.10 7.44
C ALA A 184 3.62 15.29 8.74
N ASN A 185 2.54 15.28 9.51
CA ASN A 185 2.41 14.47 10.71
C ASN A 185 2.39 12.98 10.33
N GLY A 186 3.33 12.19 10.87
CA GLY A 186 3.50 10.78 10.50
C GLY A 186 2.24 9.93 10.67
N LEU A 187 1.49 10.09 11.77
CA LEU A 187 0.24 9.34 12.00
C LEU A 187 -0.83 9.69 10.96
N ARG A 188 -1.00 10.99 10.65
CA ARG A 188 -1.95 11.43 9.61
C ARG A 188 -1.50 11.07 8.20
N ALA A 189 -0.20 11.08 7.91
CA ALA A 189 0.36 10.62 6.64
C ALA A 189 0.05 9.14 6.44
N ASP A 190 0.28 8.35 7.47
CA ASP A 190 0.09 6.90 7.42
C ASP A 190 -1.41 6.53 7.35
N LEU A 191 -2.29 7.35 7.96
CA LEU A 191 -3.74 7.30 7.68
C LEU A 191 -4.06 7.67 6.23
N ALA A 192 -3.44 8.70 5.65
CA ALA A 192 -3.67 9.08 4.25
C ALA A 192 -3.30 7.93 3.29
N TYR A 193 -2.20 7.22 3.53
CA TYR A 193 -1.85 6.00 2.78
C TYR A 193 -2.91 4.90 2.94
N ALA A 194 -3.31 4.60 4.18
CA ALA A 194 -4.32 3.59 4.47
C ALA A 194 -5.67 3.90 3.79
N GLN A 195 -6.11 5.16 3.88
CA GLN A 195 -7.35 5.63 3.29
C GLN A 195 -7.33 5.57 1.77
N SER A 196 -6.20 5.97 1.17
CA SER A 196 -5.98 5.98 -0.27
C SER A 196 -6.10 4.59 -0.87
N THR A 197 -5.41 3.60 -0.30
CA THR A 197 -5.51 2.22 -0.78
C THR A 197 -6.89 1.61 -0.52
N ALA A 198 -7.52 1.94 0.61
CA ALA A 198 -8.87 1.47 0.92
C ALA A 198 -9.91 1.99 -0.09
N PHE A 199 -9.81 3.25 -0.49
CA PHE A 199 -10.71 3.84 -1.47
C PHE A 199 -10.44 3.34 -2.89
N VAL A 200 -9.18 3.19 -3.30
CA VAL A 200 -8.84 2.53 -4.56
C VAL A 200 -9.40 1.11 -4.61
N SER A 201 -9.27 0.35 -3.52
CA SER A 201 -9.84 -1.00 -3.39
C SER A 201 -11.36 -0.99 -3.52
N TYR A 202 -12.03 0.02 -2.96
CA TYR A 202 -13.47 0.22 -3.13
C TYR A 202 -13.87 0.49 -4.58
N LEU A 203 -13.15 1.37 -5.29
CA LEU A 203 -13.39 1.65 -6.71
C LEU A 203 -13.21 0.40 -7.58
N ILE A 204 -12.16 -0.38 -7.32
CA ILE A 204 -11.91 -1.67 -7.98
C ILE A 204 -13.02 -2.67 -7.65
N LYS A 205 -13.50 -2.73 -6.41
CA LYS A 205 -14.60 -3.62 -6.04
C LYS A 205 -15.91 -3.26 -6.73
N LEU A 206 -16.19 -1.97 -6.93
CA LEU A 206 -17.40 -1.51 -7.60
C LEU A 206 -17.40 -1.81 -9.11
N HIS A 207 -16.29 -1.53 -9.80
CA HIS A 207 -16.27 -1.52 -11.27
C HIS A 207 -15.09 -2.28 -11.90
N SER A 208 -14.38 -3.10 -11.13
CA SER A 208 -13.19 -3.87 -11.51
C SER A 208 -11.97 -3.02 -11.91
N TRP A 209 -10.84 -3.70 -12.14
CA TRP A 209 -9.66 -3.10 -12.74
C TRP A 209 -9.92 -2.54 -14.15
N GLN A 210 -10.90 -3.06 -14.89
CA GLN A 210 -11.22 -2.55 -16.22
C GLN A 210 -11.66 -1.09 -16.19
N ALA A 211 -12.45 -0.68 -15.19
CA ALA A 211 -12.84 0.73 -15.03
C ALA A 211 -11.63 1.62 -14.70
N ILE A 212 -10.71 1.14 -13.86
CA ILE A 212 -9.45 1.85 -13.60
C ILE A 212 -8.67 2.05 -14.89
N ARG A 213 -8.52 1.04 -15.74
CA ARG A 213 -7.84 1.17 -17.04
C ARG A 213 -8.50 2.21 -17.95
N VAL A 214 -9.83 2.23 -18.00
CA VAL A 214 -10.57 3.24 -18.79
C VAL A 214 -10.34 4.64 -18.23
N LEU A 215 -10.33 4.81 -16.90
CA LEU A 215 -9.98 6.07 -16.24
C LEU A 215 -8.57 6.52 -16.64
N LEU A 216 -7.56 5.65 -16.52
CA LEU A 216 -6.18 5.96 -16.90
C LEU A 216 -6.07 6.35 -18.38
N LYS A 217 -6.77 5.66 -19.27
CA LYS A 217 -6.81 5.99 -20.71
C LYS A 217 -7.41 7.37 -20.98
N HIS A 218 -8.48 7.75 -20.28
CA HIS A 218 -9.03 9.10 -20.40
C HIS A 218 -8.03 10.17 -19.96
N VAL A 219 -7.35 9.95 -18.83
CA VAL A 219 -6.32 10.87 -18.34
C VAL A 219 -5.15 10.95 -19.30
N ARG A 220 -4.68 9.81 -19.84
CA ARG A 220 -3.64 9.75 -20.87
C ARG A 220 -3.99 10.57 -22.12
N ASN A 221 -5.26 10.60 -22.48
CA ASN A 221 -5.77 11.37 -23.61
C ASN A 221 -6.04 12.85 -23.26
N GLY A 222 -5.55 13.35 -22.13
CA GLY A 222 -5.64 14.74 -21.72
C GLY A 222 -6.92 15.13 -20.97
N SER A 223 -7.80 14.18 -20.65
CA SER A 223 -8.99 14.48 -19.85
C SER A 223 -8.61 14.73 -18.39
N GLY A 224 -9.21 15.75 -17.76
CA GLY A 224 -9.02 15.99 -16.33
C GLY A 224 -9.43 14.79 -15.47
N PHE A 225 -8.72 14.54 -14.37
CA PHE A 225 -8.95 13.35 -13.52
C PHE A 225 -10.39 13.27 -13.00
N ASP A 226 -10.90 14.34 -12.36
CA ASP A 226 -12.25 14.36 -11.79
C ASP A 226 -13.35 14.22 -12.86
N ALA A 227 -13.12 14.76 -14.06
CA ALA A 227 -14.03 14.58 -15.20
C ALA A 227 -14.02 13.13 -15.69
N SER A 228 -12.84 12.51 -15.74
CA SER A 228 -12.66 11.12 -16.12
C SER A 228 -13.29 10.17 -15.11
N VAL A 229 -13.17 10.45 -13.81
CA VAL A 229 -13.88 9.70 -12.74
C VAL A 229 -15.38 9.77 -12.98
N ARG A 230 -15.93 10.97 -13.19
CA ARG A 230 -17.37 11.15 -13.41
C ARG A 230 -17.88 10.40 -14.64
N ARG A 231 -17.08 10.37 -15.70
CA ARG A 231 -17.38 9.64 -16.93
C ARG A 231 -17.37 8.13 -16.75
N VAL A 232 -16.40 7.60 -16.01
CA VAL A 232 -16.20 6.15 -15.84
C VAL A 232 -17.14 5.56 -14.80
N PHE A 233 -17.30 6.24 -13.67
CA PHE A 233 -18.07 5.74 -12.52
C PHE A 233 -19.51 6.26 -12.50
N GLY A 234 -19.88 7.18 -13.41
CA GLY A 234 -21.20 7.82 -13.44
C GLY A 234 -21.49 8.75 -12.26
N ARG A 235 -20.50 8.99 -11.39
CA ARG A 235 -20.64 9.72 -10.12
C ARG A 235 -19.45 10.65 -9.93
N SER A 236 -19.68 11.79 -9.27
CA SER A 236 -18.59 12.68 -8.89
C SER A 236 -17.67 12.01 -7.87
N LEU A 237 -16.41 12.45 -7.79
CA LEU A 237 -15.48 12.00 -6.76
C LEU A 237 -16.05 12.22 -5.33
N VAL A 238 -16.71 13.35 -5.10
CA VAL A 238 -17.36 13.69 -3.82
C VAL A 238 -18.47 12.70 -3.47
N ASN A 239 -19.28 12.27 -4.44
CA ASN A 239 -20.34 11.29 -4.20
C ASN A 239 -19.76 9.91 -3.90
N LEU A 240 -18.74 9.48 -4.66
CA LEU A 240 -18.02 8.22 -4.41
C LEU A 240 -17.36 8.21 -3.03
N GLU A 241 -16.74 9.32 -2.63
CA GLU A 241 -16.16 9.46 -1.29
C GLU A 241 -17.22 9.32 -0.21
N ARG A 242 -18.38 9.97 -0.36
CA ARG A 242 -19.49 9.89 0.59
C ARG A 242 -20.02 8.46 0.73
N GLU A 243 -20.26 7.79 -0.39
CA GLU A 243 -20.74 6.41 -0.41
C GLU A 243 -19.73 5.44 0.22
N TRP A 244 -18.44 5.64 -0.09
CA TRP A 244 -17.36 4.86 0.52
C TRP A 244 -17.28 5.07 2.03
N ARG A 245 -17.37 6.30 2.53
CA ARG A 245 -17.39 6.60 3.97
C ARG A 245 -18.52 5.88 4.68
N LEU A 246 -19.74 5.94 4.13
CA LEU A 246 -20.89 5.20 4.67
C LEU A 246 -20.65 3.68 4.70
N GLU A 247 -19.98 3.14 3.69
CA GLU A 247 -19.62 1.71 3.68
C GLU A 247 -18.59 1.37 4.76
N VAL A 248 -17.54 2.19 4.91
CA VAL A 248 -16.52 2.00 5.95
C VAL A 248 -17.15 2.10 7.32
N ASP A 249 -17.96 3.13 7.59
CA ASP A 249 -18.70 3.30 8.83
C ASP A 249 -19.52 2.06 9.15
N ARG A 250 -20.37 1.61 8.21
CA ARG A 250 -21.20 0.41 8.41
C ARG A 250 -20.39 -0.83 8.73
N ARG A 251 -19.22 -1.02 8.12
CA ARG A 251 -18.33 -2.17 8.41
C ARG A 251 -17.62 -1.99 9.76
N ALA A 252 -17.21 -0.78 10.08
CA ALA A 252 -16.49 -0.46 11.31
C ALA A 252 -17.41 -0.48 12.54
N SER A 253 -18.70 -0.15 12.39
CA SER A 253 -19.67 -0.10 13.50
C SER A 253 -19.85 -1.44 14.21
N TRP A 254 -19.49 -2.57 13.58
CA TRP A 254 -19.56 -3.90 14.21
C TRP A 254 -18.31 -4.22 15.04
N ILE A 255 -17.21 -3.50 14.85
CA ILE A 255 -15.93 -3.76 15.52
C ILE A 255 -16.06 -3.62 17.04
N PRO A 256 -16.66 -2.55 17.61
CA PRO A 256 -16.78 -2.42 19.08
C PRO A 256 -17.57 -3.57 19.71
N PHE A 257 -18.53 -4.16 19.00
CA PHE A 257 -19.27 -5.33 19.48
C PHE A 257 -18.40 -6.60 19.48
N LEU A 258 -17.44 -6.72 18.56
CA LEU A 258 -16.55 -7.88 18.41
C LEU A 258 -15.22 -7.76 19.16
N THR A 259 -14.83 -6.56 19.58
CA THR A 259 -13.56 -6.34 20.30
C THR A 259 -13.78 -5.72 21.68
N GLY A 260 -15.01 -5.37 22.02
CA GLY A 260 -15.37 -4.85 23.33
C GLY A 260 -15.47 -5.94 24.39
N THR A 261 -15.48 -5.53 25.65
CA THR A 261 -15.74 -6.41 26.81
C THR A 261 -17.09 -7.13 26.74
N GLY A 262 -17.98 -6.72 25.84
CA GLY A 262 -19.25 -7.38 25.55
C GLY A 262 -19.12 -8.86 25.17
N ILE A 263 -18.08 -9.26 24.43
CA ILE A 263 -17.86 -10.69 24.14
C ILE A 263 -17.51 -11.48 25.39
N LEU A 264 -16.72 -10.91 26.30
CA LEU A 264 -16.45 -11.56 27.59
C LEU A 264 -17.75 -11.77 28.35
N TRP A 265 -18.63 -10.76 28.38
CA TRP A 265 -19.95 -10.90 29.01
C TRP A 265 -20.87 -11.90 28.31
N ILE A 266 -20.84 -11.99 26.98
CA ILE A 266 -21.58 -13.01 26.22
C ILE A 266 -21.07 -14.42 26.55
N ILE A 267 -19.74 -14.61 26.59
CA ILE A 267 -19.12 -15.89 26.95
C ILE A 267 -19.46 -16.26 28.40
N ILE A 268 -19.30 -15.32 29.35
CA ILE A 268 -19.63 -15.53 30.76
C ILE A 268 -21.12 -15.88 30.93
N SER A 269 -22.02 -15.16 30.25
CA SER A 269 -23.45 -15.43 30.29
C SER A 269 -23.80 -16.80 29.68
N GLY A 270 -23.16 -17.16 28.56
CA GLY A 270 -23.30 -18.47 27.94
C GLY A 270 -22.84 -19.61 28.84
N LEU A 271 -21.70 -19.46 29.51
CA LEU A 271 -21.21 -20.41 30.50
C LEU A 271 -22.14 -20.54 31.70
N PHE A 272 -22.74 -19.43 32.14
CA PHE A 272 -23.71 -19.44 33.24
C PHE A 272 -24.98 -20.19 32.87
N VAL A 273 -25.54 -19.94 31.67
CA VAL A 273 -26.72 -20.65 31.15
C VAL A 273 -26.43 -22.14 30.97
N LEU A 274 -25.26 -22.49 30.44
CA LEU A 274 -24.84 -23.88 30.27
C LEU A 274 -24.69 -24.58 31.63
N SER A 275 -24.02 -23.95 32.59
CA SER A 275 -23.87 -24.47 33.94
C SER A 275 -25.22 -24.68 34.62
N TRP A 276 -26.13 -23.72 34.51
CA TRP A 276 -27.50 -23.83 35.01
C TRP A 276 -28.28 -24.98 34.35
N ALA A 277 -28.19 -25.13 33.02
CA ALA A 277 -28.87 -26.20 32.28
C ALA A 277 -28.35 -27.58 32.67
N VAL A 278 -27.01 -27.74 32.77
CA VAL A 278 -26.37 -28.99 33.21
C VAL A 278 -26.76 -29.32 34.65
N ASN A 279 -26.72 -28.33 35.54
CA ASN A 279 -27.10 -28.54 36.94
C ASN A 279 -28.58 -28.91 37.06
N ARG A 280 -29.45 -28.22 36.34
CA ARG A 280 -30.89 -28.53 36.33
C ARG A 280 -31.19 -29.91 35.77
N HIS A 281 -30.45 -30.35 34.76
CA HIS A 281 -30.55 -31.71 34.24
C HIS A 281 -30.10 -32.76 35.27
N ARG A 282 -28.94 -32.54 35.92
CA ARG A 282 -28.43 -33.43 36.97
C ARG A 282 -29.36 -33.52 38.18
N THR A 283 -29.92 -32.40 38.64
CA THR A 283 -30.88 -32.39 39.75
C THR A 283 -32.14 -33.17 39.41
N ARG A 284 -32.67 -33.06 38.18
CA ARG A 284 -33.83 -33.86 37.73
C ARG A 284 -33.55 -35.36 37.76
N LEU A 285 -32.39 -35.79 37.26
CA LEU A 285 -32.00 -37.20 37.29
C LEU A 285 -31.84 -37.75 38.71
N ARG A 286 -31.28 -36.96 39.64
CA ARG A 286 -31.17 -37.36 41.05
C ARG A 286 -32.52 -37.52 41.74
N LEU A 287 -33.45 -36.61 41.49
CA LEU A 287 -34.81 -36.71 42.04
C LEU A 287 -35.53 -37.95 41.49
N GLN A 288 -35.38 -38.25 40.20
CA GLN A 288 -35.94 -39.47 39.60
C GLN A 288 -35.36 -40.76 40.20
N ALA A 289 -34.07 -40.78 40.55
CA ALA A 289 -33.44 -41.92 41.21
C ALA A 289 -33.82 -42.07 42.70
N MET A 290 -34.30 -41.01 43.34
CA MET A 290 -34.80 -41.05 44.73
C MET A 290 -36.28 -41.44 44.83
N ASP A 291 -37.02 -41.26 43.73
CA ASP A 291 -38.43 -41.68 43.61
C ASP A 291 -38.57 -43.13 43.09
N GLU A 292 -37.46 -43.81 42.73
CA GLU A 292 -37.46 -45.26 42.52
C GLU A 292 -37.55 -45.95 43.88
N PRO A 293 -38.61 -46.74 44.16
CA PRO A 293 -38.74 -47.42 45.43
C PRO A 293 -37.59 -48.42 45.60
N GLU A 294 -36.85 -48.33 46.71
CA GLU A 294 -35.92 -49.38 47.14
C GLU A 294 -36.75 -50.66 47.29
N LEU A 295 -36.62 -51.57 46.32
CA LEU A 295 -37.06 -52.95 46.48
C LEU A 295 -36.12 -53.57 47.49
N ASP A 296 -36.47 -53.46 48.77
CA ASP A 296 -35.83 -54.21 49.85
C ASP A 296 -35.94 -55.70 49.53
N ASP A 297 -34.78 -56.28 49.22
CA ASP A 297 -34.50 -57.71 49.35
C ASP A 297 -34.59 -58.09 50.84
N GLU A 298 -35.80 -58.22 51.37
CA GLU A 298 -36.08 -58.82 52.67
C GLU A 298 -36.93 -60.08 52.49
N TYR A 299 -36.39 -61.13 51.84
CA TYR A 299 -36.77 -62.54 52.10
C TYR A 299 -35.67 -63.51 51.60
N ALA A 300 -34.71 -63.83 52.47
CA ALA A 300 -34.00 -65.12 52.47
C ALA A 300 -33.44 -65.44 53.86
#